data_AF-A0A7C7H2U8-F1
#
_entry.id   AF-A0A7C7H2U8-F1
#
_cell.length_a   1.000
_cell.length_b   1.000
_cell.length_c   1.000
_cell.angle_alpha   90.00
_cell.angle_beta   90.00
_cell.angle_gamma   90.00
#
_symmetry.space_group_name_H-M   'P 1'
#
loop_
_entity.id
_entity.type
_entity.pdbx_description
1 polymer ?
#
loop_
_entity_poly.entity_id
_entity_poly.type
_entity_poly.pdbx_seq_one_letter_code
_entity_poly.pdbx_strand_id
1 'polypeptide(L)'
;MSKSAIIFIYTCFTIVLFAQAERSVQGAFGAVTIDGKVWNQIALRPVIPIWKFGVALDLVFYIDADGNIHKDEWDFSDGEAIKNTLIDKIYYIRFGFPNDPLYFKVGSLDYVKLGYGILVNGYSNAIEYPQVRKVGLDFRVKRDLFSVQGFVNDFKENLGLTGFRVQTPVLAGIPIGVSAVMDRNQHLGLKDRDGDKYPDFFDHFPDDGNKYSNARENKEEWRQVYLEFEGSNPDSFDVWFTTLPLDHNTFNPAEIKDDPMSAIAIDIGYPVVTEQNMSIAIYAQI
;
A
#
# COMPACT_ATOMS: atom_id res chain seq x y z
N MET A 1 11.87 15.36 -25.38
CA MET A 1 12.58 14.62 -24.31
C MET A 1 14.06 14.98 -24.36
N SER A 2 14.74 15.05 -23.22
CA SER A 2 16.19 15.30 -23.19
C SER A 2 16.96 14.11 -23.78
N LYS A 3 18.20 14.32 -24.23
CA LYS A 3 19.07 13.22 -24.72
C LYS A 3 19.26 12.14 -23.65
N SER A 4 19.40 12.54 -22.39
CA SER A 4 19.57 11.65 -21.24
C SER A 4 18.35 10.73 -21.04
N ALA A 5 17.14 11.26 -21.16
CA ALA A 5 15.91 10.48 -21.05
C ALA A 5 15.83 9.39 -22.14
N ILE A 6 16.16 9.76 -23.39
CA ILE A 6 16.17 8.83 -24.53
C ILE A 6 17.19 7.70 -24.29
N ILE A 7 18.39 8.03 -23.82
CA ILE A 7 19.44 7.05 -23.52
C ILE A 7 18.99 6.10 -22.41
N PHE A 8 18.37 6.61 -21.35
CA PHE A 8 17.87 5.78 -20.24
C PHE A 8 16.81 4.79 -20.71
N ILE A 9 15.80 5.26 -21.47
CA ILE A 9 14.72 4.41 -21.99
C ILE A 9 15.30 3.34 -22.92
N TYR A 10 16.19 3.71 -23.83
CA TYR A 10 16.84 2.76 -24.73
C TYR A 10 17.67 1.71 -23.98
N THR A 11 18.38 2.13 -22.93
CA THR A 11 19.16 1.24 -22.06
C THR A 11 18.25 0.27 -21.30
N CYS A 12 17.14 0.74 -20.74
CA CYS A 12 16.15 -0.15 -20.10
C CYS A 12 15.58 -1.16 -21.11
N PHE A 13 15.18 -0.71 -22.29
CA PHE A 13 14.60 -1.57 -23.32
C PHE A 13 15.59 -2.65 -23.79
N THR A 14 16.85 -2.26 -24.03
CA THR A 14 17.91 -3.21 -24.40
C THR A 14 18.19 -4.22 -23.29
N ILE A 15 18.32 -3.80 -22.04
CA ILE A 15 18.53 -4.70 -20.90
C ILE A 15 17.38 -5.72 -20.78
N VAL A 16 16.13 -5.27 -20.97
CA VAL A 16 14.94 -6.15 -20.98
C VAL A 16 15.02 -7.18 -22.10
N LEU A 17 15.52 -6.80 -23.28
CA LEU A 17 15.68 -7.70 -24.43
C LEU A 17 16.82 -8.71 -24.24
N PHE A 18 17.88 -8.39 -23.50
CA PHE A 18 19.05 -9.25 -23.31
C PHE A 18 18.99 -10.17 -22.07
N ALA A 19 18.12 -9.90 -21.09
CA ALA A 19 17.94 -10.79 -19.93
C ALA A 19 17.17 -12.06 -20.33
N GLN A 20 17.82 -13.23 -20.30
CA GLN A 20 17.31 -14.48 -20.88
C GLN A 20 16.73 -15.52 -19.91
N ALA A 21 16.68 -15.30 -18.59
CA ALA A 21 16.37 -16.42 -17.69
C ALA A 21 14.91 -16.47 -17.16
N GLU A 22 14.29 -15.36 -16.75
CA GLU A 22 12.94 -15.41 -16.18
C GLU A 22 12.19 -14.10 -16.48
N ARG A 23 11.40 -14.11 -17.56
CA ARG A 23 10.64 -12.93 -17.99
C ARG A 23 9.22 -13.00 -17.45
N SER A 24 8.92 -12.20 -16.43
CA SER A 24 7.57 -11.66 -16.28
C SER A 24 7.65 -10.14 -16.50
N VAL A 25 7.16 -9.68 -17.65
CA VAL A 25 6.85 -8.26 -17.85
C VAL A 25 5.34 -8.15 -17.69
N GLN A 26 4.91 -7.41 -16.67
CA GLN A 26 3.52 -7.00 -16.57
C GLN A 26 3.35 -5.70 -17.33
N GLY A 27 2.21 -5.52 -17.99
CA GLY A 27 1.93 -4.27 -18.68
C GLY A 27 0.44 -3.99 -18.73
N ALA A 28 0.11 -2.72 -18.91
CA ALA A 28 -1.26 -2.25 -19.07
C ALA A 28 -1.31 -1.17 -20.16
N PHE A 29 -2.45 -1.10 -20.83
CA PHE A 29 -2.76 -0.06 -21.81
C PHE A 29 -4.08 0.60 -21.43
N GLY A 30 -4.15 1.93 -21.51
CA GLY A 30 -5.33 2.69 -21.13
C GLY A 30 -5.35 4.10 -21.68
N ALA A 31 -6.29 4.91 -21.22
CA ALA A 31 -6.35 6.34 -21.49
C ALA A 31 -6.60 7.10 -20.19
N VAL A 32 -5.97 8.27 -20.05
CA VAL A 32 -6.10 9.15 -18.88
C VAL A 32 -6.28 10.59 -19.34
N THR A 33 -7.03 11.38 -18.59
CA THR A 33 -7.14 12.82 -18.81
C THR A 33 -6.25 13.54 -17.81
N ILE A 34 -5.25 14.28 -18.30
CA ILE A 34 -4.34 15.10 -17.51
C ILE A 34 -4.49 16.53 -18.02
N ASP A 35 -4.81 17.47 -17.13
CA ASP A 35 -5.02 18.89 -17.45
C ASP A 35 -6.02 19.13 -18.59
N GLY A 36 -7.11 18.36 -18.62
CA GLY A 36 -8.14 18.46 -19.64
C GLY A 36 -7.76 17.89 -21.02
N LYS A 37 -6.56 17.30 -21.16
CA LYS A 37 -6.09 16.63 -22.37
C LYS A 37 -6.07 15.12 -22.19
N VAL A 38 -6.55 14.38 -23.19
CA VAL A 38 -6.53 12.91 -23.19
C VAL A 38 -5.16 12.40 -23.64
N TRP A 39 -4.62 11.44 -22.90
CA TRP A 39 -3.37 10.75 -23.16
C TRP A 39 -3.58 9.24 -23.23
N ASN A 40 -2.97 8.58 -24.21
CA ASN A 40 -2.87 7.12 -24.24
C ASN A 40 -1.77 6.67 -23.29
N GLN A 41 -2.10 5.79 -22.35
CA GLN A 41 -1.19 5.26 -21.35
C GLN A 41 -0.64 3.90 -21.79
N ILE A 42 0.68 3.75 -21.70
CA ILE A 42 1.39 2.47 -21.79
C ILE A 42 2.18 2.29 -20.50
N ALA A 43 1.85 1.29 -19.70
CA ALA A 43 2.57 0.94 -18.48
C ALA A 43 3.28 -0.40 -18.65
N LEU A 44 4.55 -0.48 -18.24
CA LEU A 44 5.39 -1.67 -18.29
C LEU A 44 6.16 -1.83 -16.97
N ARG A 45 6.15 -3.04 -16.43
CA ARG A 45 6.92 -3.42 -15.24
C ARG A 45 7.89 -4.56 -15.54
N PRO A 46 9.01 -4.27 -16.22
CA PRO A 46 10.05 -5.26 -16.40
C PRO A 46 10.80 -5.51 -15.09
N VAL A 47 11.26 -6.74 -14.89
CA VAL A 47 12.20 -7.09 -13.81
C VAL A 47 13.58 -7.33 -14.42
N ILE A 48 14.55 -6.49 -14.05
CA ILE A 48 15.94 -6.59 -14.48
C ILE A 48 16.70 -7.50 -13.51
N PRO A 49 17.16 -8.70 -13.94
CA PRO A 49 17.98 -9.55 -13.10
C PRO A 49 19.44 -9.08 -13.12
N ILE A 50 20.03 -8.88 -11.94
CA ILE A 50 21.44 -8.54 -11.75
C ILE A 50 22.01 -9.48 -10.68
N TRP A 51 22.69 -10.54 -11.11
CA TRP A 51 23.13 -11.62 -10.21
C TRP A 51 21.93 -12.23 -9.44
N LYS A 52 21.94 -12.17 -8.11
CA LYS A 52 20.82 -12.59 -7.25
C LYS A 52 19.78 -11.48 -7.03
N PHE A 53 20.05 -10.25 -7.50
CA PHE A 53 19.11 -9.16 -7.39
C PHE A 53 18.11 -9.16 -8.55
N GLY A 54 16.90 -8.69 -8.27
CA GLY A 54 15.93 -8.30 -9.28
C GLY A 54 15.46 -6.88 -9.02
N VAL A 55 15.64 -5.99 -9.97
CA VAL A 55 15.13 -4.62 -9.92
C VAL A 55 13.89 -4.55 -10.79
N ALA A 56 12.71 -4.46 -10.18
CA ALA A 56 11.48 -4.21 -10.91
C ALA A 56 11.35 -2.71 -11.18
N LEU A 57 11.11 -2.37 -12.43
CA LEU A 57 10.82 -1.00 -12.83
C LEU A 57 9.32 -0.77 -12.93
N ASP A 58 8.89 0.49 -12.83
CA ASP A 58 7.55 0.95 -13.22
C ASP A 58 7.72 2.06 -14.26
N LEU A 59 7.51 1.70 -15.52
CA LEU A 59 7.69 2.59 -16.66
C LEU A 59 6.33 2.92 -17.25
N VAL A 60 5.88 4.16 -17.04
CA VAL A 60 4.61 4.65 -17.56
C VAL A 60 4.87 5.75 -18.59
N PHE A 61 4.25 5.61 -19.75
CA PHE A 61 4.31 6.57 -20.84
C PHE A 61 2.91 7.07 -21.17
N TYR A 62 2.76 8.38 -21.24
CA TYR A 62 1.55 9.04 -21.71
C TYR A 62 1.82 9.66 -23.06
N ILE A 63 1.05 9.28 -24.08
CA ILE A 63 1.24 9.65 -25.47
C ILE A 63 -0.02 10.34 -26.00
N ASP A 64 0.10 11.57 -26.50
CA ASP A 64 -1.02 12.28 -27.10
C ASP A 64 -1.27 11.87 -28.57
N ALA A 65 -2.30 12.44 -29.18
CA ALA A 65 -2.68 12.15 -30.57
C ALA A 65 -1.60 12.53 -31.60
N ASP A 66 -0.72 13.47 -31.26
CA ASP A 66 0.39 13.93 -32.11
C ASP A 66 1.66 13.09 -31.89
N GLY A 67 1.62 12.10 -30.99
CA GLY A 67 2.76 11.24 -30.66
C GLY A 67 3.75 11.86 -29.68
N ASN A 68 3.40 12.99 -29.03
CA ASN A 68 4.25 13.57 -27.99
C ASN A 68 4.10 12.79 -26.69
N ILE A 69 5.21 12.67 -25.95
CA ILE A 69 5.25 12.04 -24.62
C ILE A 69 5.11 13.12 -23.55
N HIS A 70 4.26 12.87 -22.55
CA HIS A 70 4.16 13.71 -21.35
C HIS A 70 5.50 13.69 -20.60
N LYS A 71 6.04 14.87 -20.29
CA LYS A 71 7.45 15.01 -19.89
C LYS A 71 7.67 15.01 -18.39
N ASP A 72 6.64 15.29 -17.61
CA ASP A 72 6.79 15.57 -16.18
C ASP A 72 7.25 14.33 -15.40
N GLU A 73 6.85 13.13 -15.86
CA GLU A 73 7.32 11.87 -15.27
C GLU A 73 8.75 11.49 -15.70
N TRP A 74 9.36 12.26 -16.62
CA TRP A 74 10.64 11.98 -17.26
C TRP A 74 11.56 13.20 -17.21
N ASP A 75 11.70 13.81 -16.03
CA ASP A 75 12.57 14.95 -15.81
C ASP A 75 14.02 14.52 -15.55
N PHE A 76 14.92 14.94 -16.44
CA PHE A 76 16.37 14.72 -16.34
C PHE A 76 17.12 16.04 -16.55
N SER A 77 16.51 17.16 -16.15
CA SER A 77 17.03 18.52 -16.32
C SER A 77 18.30 18.77 -15.49
N ASP A 78 18.35 18.27 -14.26
CA ASP A 78 19.49 18.38 -13.35
C ASP A 78 19.68 17.13 -12.47
N GLY A 79 20.71 17.14 -11.61
CA GLY A 79 21.06 15.99 -10.77
C GLY A 79 19.98 15.57 -9.76
N GLU A 80 19.22 16.52 -9.21
CA GLU A 80 18.15 16.23 -8.26
C GLU A 80 16.91 15.66 -8.99
N ALA A 81 16.53 16.29 -10.10
CA ALA A 81 15.47 15.79 -10.98
C ALA A 81 15.78 14.37 -11.47
N ILE A 82 17.01 14.12 -11.93
CA ILE A 82 17.45 12.78 -12.35
C ILE A 82 17.29 11.77 -11.20
N LYS A 83 17.75 12.10 -9.99
CA LYS A 83 17.65 11.20 -8.84
C LYS A 83 16.19 10.88 -8.52
N ASN A 84 15.33 11.88 -8.43
CA ASN A 84 13.91 11.71 -8.11
C ASN A 84 13.21 10.87 -9.19
N THR A 85 13.41 11.24 -10.47
CA THR A 85 12.88 10.49 -11.61
C THR A 85 13.32 9.03 -11.59
N LEU A 86 14.60 8.73 -11.32
CA LEU A 86 15.09 7.35 -11.28
C LEU A 86 14.50 6.54 -10.13
N ILE A 87 14.42 7.12 -8.92
CA ILE A 87 13.81 6.47 -7.76
C ILE A 87 12.33 6.15 -8.06
N ASP A 88 11.63 7.08 -8.70
CA ASP A 88 10.23 6.94 -9.06
C ASP A 88 9.95 5.84 -10.10
N LYS A 89 10.97 5.38 -10.81
CA LYS A 89 10.87 4.25 -11.75
C LYS A 89 11.20 2.92 -11.12
N ILE A 90 11.58 2.85 -9.84
CA ILE A 90 11.84 1.59 -9.14
C ILE A 90 10.57 1.14 -8.42
N TYR A 91 9.99 0.03 -8.86
CA TYR A 91 8.81 -0.57 -8.24
C TYR A 91 9.17 -1.37 -6.98
N TYR A 92 10.19 -2.23 -7.08
CA TYR A 92 10.83 -2.89 -5.95
C TYR A 92 12.24 -3.34 -6.31
N ILE A 93 13.04 -3.62 -5.29
CA ILE A 93 14.31 -4.36 -5.40
C ILE A 93 14.18 -5.63 -4.57
N ARG A 94 14.56 -6.77 -5.13
CA ARG A 94 14.64 -8.04 -4.40
C ARG A 94 16.02 -8.65 -4.47
N PHE A 95 16.34 -9.49 -3.50
CA PHE A 95 17.47 -10.42 -3.51
C PHE A 95 16.91 -11.84 -3.35
N GLY A 96 17.30 -12.74 -4.25
CA GLY A 96 16.82 -14.13 -4.28
C GLY A 96 15.32 -14.25 -4.55
N PHE A 97 14.80 -15.45 -4.31
CA PHE A 97 13.39 -15.81 -4.39
C PHE A 97 12.89 -16.34 -3.03
N PRO A 98 11.57 -16.35 -2.76
CA PRO A 98 11.03 -16.77 -1.47
C PRO A 98 11.48 -18.15 -0.96
N ASN A 99 11.97 -19.02 -1.85
CA ASN A 99 12.48 -20.34 -1.51
C ASN A 99 13.99 -20.43 -1.25
N ASP A 100 14.75 -19.38 -1.56
CA ASP A 100 16.19 -19.33 -1.34
C ASP A 100 16.55 -19.25 0.15
N PRO A 101 17.80 -19.59 0.54
CA PRO A 101 18.27 -19.48 1.91
C PRO A 101 18.19 -18.07 2.50
N LEU A 102 18.30 -17.05 1.65
CA LEU A 102 18.13 -15.65 1.99
C LEU A 102 17.33 -14.98 0.88
N TYR A 103 16.23 -14.35 1.28
CA TYR A 103 15.41 -13.53 0.41
C TYR A 103 15.03 -12.24 1.11
N PHE A 104 15.04 -11.14 0.37
CA PHE A 104 14.36 -9.93 0.78
C PHE A 104 13.82 -9.19 -0.43
N LYS A 105 12.76 -8.41 -0.24
CA LYS A 105 12.17 -7.48 -1.21
C LYS A 105 11.86 -6.17 -0.50
N VAL A 106 12.31 -5.05 -1.07
CA VAL A 106 12.07 -3.69 -0.59
C VAL A 106 11.35 -2.89 -1.67
N GLY A 107 10.30 -2.16 -1.31
CA GLY A 107 9.46 -1.38 -2.23
C GLY A 107 8.01 -1.86 -2.19
N SER A 108 7.40 -2.01 -3.37
CA SER A 108 6.05 -2.54 -3.49
C SER A 108 6.01 -4.05 -3.20
N LEU A 109 5.12 -4.45 -2.31
CA LEU A 109 4.86 -5.82 -1.89
C LEU A 109 3.53 -6.25 -2.52
N ASP A 110 3.59 -7.02 -3.60
CA ASP A 110 2.39 -7.45 -4.34
C ASP A 110 1.59 -8.54 -3.62
N TYR A 111 2.30 -9.37 -2.85
CA TYR A 111 1.74 -10.53 -2.17
C TYR A 111 2.68 -10.96 -1.04
N VAL A 112 2.21 -10.81 0.20
CA VAL A 112 2.87 -11.33 1.39
C VAL A 112 2.01 -12.43 1.98
N LYS A 113 2.68 -13.50 2.40
CA LYS A 113 2.08 -14.61 3.14
C LYS A 113 3.05 -15.06 4.23
N LEU A 114 2.54 -15.22 5.44
CA LEU A 114 3.28 -15.82 6.56
C LEU A 114 2.84 -17.27 6.76
N GLY A 115 3.81 -18.18 6.73
CA GLY A 115 3.55 -19.62 6.93
C GLY A 115 2.52 -20.16 5.95
N TYR A 116 1.49 -20.81 6.48
CA TYR A 116 0.34 -21.32 5.72
C TYR A 116 -0.75 -20.26 5.44
N GLY A 117 -0.62 -19.07 6.01
CA GLY A 117 -1.49 -17.93 5.72
C GLY A 117 -2.61 -17.68 6.72
N ILE A 118 -2.53 -18.20 7.95
CA ILE A 118 -3.54 -17.97 9.00
C ILE A 118 -3.70 -16.49 9.36
N LEU A 119 -2.61 -15.78 9.64
CA LEU A 119 -2.67 -14.36 9.99
C LEU A 119 -2.54 -13.44 8.76
N VAL A 120 -1.71 -13.83 7.79
CA VAL A 120 -1.43 -13.01 6.60
C VAL A 120 -1.36 -13.89 5.37
N ASN A 121 -2.29 -13.65 4.44
CA ASN A 121 -2.36 -14.33 3.16
C ASN A 121 -2.81 -13.35 2.08
N GLY A 122 -1.92 -13.01 1.15
CA GLY A 122 -2.24 -12.07 0.08
C GLY A 122 -2.28 -10.62 0.50
N TYR A 123 -1.55 -10.25 1.57
CA TYR A 123 -1.37 -8.85 1.90
C TYR A 123 -0.58 -8.15 0.78
N SER A 124 -1.00 -6.93 0.43
CA SER A 124 -0.32 -6.08 -0.53
C SER A 124 -0.31 -4.63 -0.05
N ASN A 125 0.84 -3.96 -0.13
CA ASN A 125 0.94 -2.52 0.11
C ASN A 125 0.79 -1.70 -1.19
N ALA A 126 0.53 -2.36 -2.32
CA ALA A 126 0.48 -1.77 -3.66
C ALA A 126 -0.94 -1.67 -4.24
N ILE A 127 -1.97 -1.85 -3.40
CA ILE A 127 -3.38 -1.76 -3.83
C ILE A 127 -3.72 -0.37 -4.38
N GLU A 128 -3.15 0.67 -3.78
CA GLU A 128 -3.38 2.08 -4.13
C GLU A 128 -2.37 2.59 -5.17
N TYR A 129 -1.54 1.71 -5.70
CA TYR A 129 -0.55 2.06 -6.70
C TYR A 129 -1.23 2.44 -8.02
N PRO A 130 -0.79 3.51 -8.73
CA PRO A 130 0.40 4.32 -8.48
C PRO A 130 0.17 5.56 -7.59
N GLN A 131 -1.06 5.82 -7.14
CA GLN A 131 -1.43 7.06 -6.43
C GLN A 131 -0.74 7.18 -5.08
N VAL A 132 -0.68 6.08 -4.32
CA VAL A 132 0.03 6.02 -3.03
C VAL A 132 1.16 5.01 -3.14
N ARG A 133 2.41 5.49 -3.04
CA ARG A 133 3.63 4.69 -3.18
C ARG A 133 4.23 4.34 -1.82
N LYS A 134 3.78 3.22 -1.27
CA LYS A 134 4.29 2.64 -0.02
C LYS A 134 5.61 1.92 -0.25
N VAL A 135 6.51 1.94 0.74
CA VAL A 135 7.81 1.24 0.67
C VAL A 135 7.87 0.25 1.82
N GLY A 136 7.59 -1.02 1.53
CA GLY A 136 7.62 -2.10 2.51
C GLY A 136 8.90 -2.95 2.43
N LEU A 137 8.99 -3.92 3.34
CA LEU A 137 9.99 -4.98 3.36
C LEU A 137 9.30 -6.33 3.52
N ASP A 138 9.68 -7.33 2.72
CA ASP A 138 9.41 -8.76 2.97
C ASP A 138 10.78 -9.45 3.04
N PHE A 139 11.05 -10.22 4.09
CA PHE A 139 12.30 -10.95 4.23
C PHE A 139 12.07 -12.38 4.69
N ARG A 140 12.94 -13.29 4.23
CA ARG A 140 12.92 -14.71 4.59
C ARG A 140 14.34 -15.21 4.73
N VAL A 141 14.58 -15.96 5.80
CA VAL A 141 15.85 -16.65 6.06
C VAL A 141 15.53 -18.11 6.31
N LYS A 142 16.18 -19.01 5.57
CA LYS A 142 16.06 -20.47 5.77
C LYS A 142 17.41 -21.05 6.13
N ARG A 143 17.46 -21.76 7.25
CA ARG A 143 18.58 -22.55 7.75
C ARG A 143 18.09 -23.97 8.05
N ASP A 144 19.00 -24.91 8.23
CA ASP A 144 18.64 -26.31 8.46
C ASP A 144 17.81 -26.51 9.74
N LEU A 145 18.08 -25.70 10.78
CA LEU A 145 17.45 -25.82 12.09
C LEU A 145 16.29 -24.83 12.32
N PHE A 146 16.11 -23.84 11.45
CA PHE A 146 15.04 -22.87 11.58
C PHE A 146 14.81 -22.08 10.29
N SER A 147 13.61 -21.53 10.15
CA SER A 147 13.31 -20.50 9.16
C SER A 147 12.63 -19.31 9.81
N VAL A 148 12.92 -18.13 9.30
CA VAL A 148 12.32 -16.86 9.72
C VAL A 148 11.67 -16.21 8.52
N GLN A 149 10.49 -15.64 8.73
CA GLN A 149 9.80 -14.79 7.76
C GLN A 149 9.38 -13.51 8.47
N GLY A 150 9.40 -12.39 7.80
CA GLY A 150 8.82 -11.17 8.33
C GLY A 150 8.56 -10.14 7.26
N PHE A 151 7.66 -9.22 7.57
CA PHE A 151 7.36 -8.11 6.69
C PHE A 151 6.96 -6.86 7.46
N VAL A 152 7.12 -5.72 6.81
CA VAL A 152 6.63 -4.40 7.22
C VAL A 152 5.93 -3.79 6.01
N ASN A 153 4.74 -3.25 6.19
CA ASN A 153 3.95 -2.70 5.10
C ASN A 153 4.54 -1.43 4.48
N ASP A 154 4.95 -0.48 5.31
CA ASP A 154 5.40 0.83 4.85
C ASP A 154 6.34 1.50 5.87
N PHE A 155 7.55 1.81 5.44
CA PHE A 155 8.52 2.56 6.22
C PHE A 155 8.22 4.07 6.28
N LYS A 156 7.41 4.60 5.35
CA LYS A 156 7.09 6.02 5.28
C LYS A 156 6.03 6.42 6.32
N GLU A 157 5.03 5.56 6.50
CA GLU A 157 3.81 5.83 7.27
C GLU A 157 3.76 4.98 8.56
N ASN A 158 4.78 5.09 9.41
CA ASN A 158 4.80 4.58 10.80
C ASN A 158 4.86 3.05 11.04
N LEU A 159 5.16 2.23 10.03
CA LEU A 159 5.21 0.75 10.17
C LEU A 159 3.85 0.17 10.61
N GLY A 160 2.76 0.68 10.05
CA GLY A 160 1.38 0.38 10.46
C GLY A 160 1.10 -1.11 10.65
N LEU A 161 1.41 -1.94 9.66
CA LEU A 161 1.23 -3.40 9.70
C LEU A 161 2.58 -4.11 9.59
N THR A 162 2.89 -4.92 10.59
CA THR A 162 4.13 -5.72 10.65
C THR A 162 3.80 -7.15 11.04
N GLY A 163 4.52 -8.10 10.46
CA GLY A 163 4.39 -9.50 10.85
C GLY A 163 5.71 -10.24 10.88
N PHE A 164 5.78 -11.25 11.72
CA PHE A 164 6.97 -12.06 11.94
C PHE A 164 6.58 -13.52 12.17
N ARG A 165 7.40 -14.45 11.70
CA ARG A 165 7.22 -15.88 11.92
C ARG A 165 8.56 -16.57 12.09
N VAL A 166 8.64 -17.45 13.07
CA VAL A 166 9.73 -18.42 13.24
C VAL A 166 9.17 -19.81 13.08
N GLN A 167 9.89 -20.68 12.39
CA GLN A 167 9.58 -22.09 12.28
C GLN A 167 10.83 -22.93 12.54
N THR A 168 10.69 -24.02 13.27
CA THR A 168 11.77 -24.97 13.53
C THR A 168 11.26 -26.40 13.29
N PRO A 169 12.07 -27.30 12.70
CA PRO A 169 11.75 -28.72 12.69
C PRO A 169 11.94 -29.28 14.10
N VAL A 170 10.89 -29.90 14.65
CA VAL A 170 10.93 -30.60 15.94
C VAL A 170 11.20 -32.09 15.70
N LEU A 171 11.18 -32.92 16.75
CA LEU A 171 11.40 -34.37 16.70
C LEU A 171 10.70 -35.02 15.48
N ALA A 172 11.43 -35.87 14.76
CA ALA A 172 11.02 -36.51 13.50
C ALA A 172 10.86 -35.57 12.28
N GLY A 173 11.40 -34.35 12.33
CA GLY A 173 11.44 -33.43 11.18
C GLY A 173 10.13 -32.69 10.91
N ILE A 174 9.19 -32.71 11.86
CA ILE A 174 7.90 -32.04 11.75
C ILE A 174 8.09 -30.54 12.02
N PRO A 175 7.86 -29.65 11.04
CA PRO A 175 7.95 -28.22 11.25
C PRO A 175 6.82 -27.68 12.14
N ILE A 176 7.20 -26.94 13.18
CA ILE A 176 6.30 -26.11 14.00
C ILE A 176 6.64 -24.65 13.77
N GLY A 177 5.63 -23.83 13.50
CA GLY A 177 5.71 -22.40 13.28
C GLY A 177 4.96 -21.61 14.35
N VAL A 178 5.50 -20.45 14.72
CA VAL A 178 4.82 -19.43 15.52
C VAL A 178 4.88 -18.12 14.74
N SER A 179 3.73 -17.51 14.54
CA SER A 179 3.56 -16.23 13.84
C SER A 179 2.99 -15.17 14.78
N ALA A 180 3.42 -13.93 14.62
CA ALA A 180 2.86 -12.78 15.30
C ALA A 180 2.68 -11.65 14.29
N VAL A 181 1.55 -10.96 14.35
CA VAL A 181 1.21 -9.82 13.48
C VAL A 181 0.70 -8.71 14.36
N MET A 182 1.09 -7.48 14.05
CA MET A 182 0.69 -6.28 14.76
C MET A 182 0.27 -5.21 13.76
N ASP A 183 -0.89 -4.62 14.01
CA ASP A 183 -1.33 -3.37 13.44
C ASP A 183 -1.22 -2.29 14.53
N ARG A 184 -0.37 -1.28 14.31
CA ARG A 184 -0.10 -0.22 15.28
C ARG A 184 -1.16 0.87 15.26
N ASN A 185 -1.91 0.99 14.16
CA ASN A 185 -2.93 2.01 14.01
C ASN A 185 -3.97 1.53 12.98
N GLN A 186 -5.10 1.05 13.52
CA GLN A 186 -6.24 0.54 12.76
C GLN A 186 -6.93 1.61 11.90
N HIS A 187 -6.62 2.89 12.13
CA HIS A 187 -7.22 4.03 11.45
C HIS A 187 -6.38 4.52 10.26
N LEU A 188 -5.18 3.98 10.01
CA LEU A 188 -4.36 4.41 8.86
C LEU A 188 -5.05 4.21 7.50
N GLY A 189 -6.08 3.35 7.44
CA GLY A 189 -6.92 3.18 6.25
C GLY A 189 -8.01 4.25 6.09
N LEU A 190 -8.31 5.01 7.15
CA LEU A 190 -9.28 6.09 7.16
C LEU A 190 -8.58 7.36 6.68
N LYS A 191 -8.68 7.61 5.36
CA LYS A 191 -8.12 8.82 4.75
C LYS A 191 -8.85 10.05 5.24
N ASP A 192 -8.09 11.13 5.43
CA ASP A 192 -8.55 12.46 5.76
C ASP A 192 -7.79 13.40 4.82
N ARG A 193 -8.42 13.74 3.70
CA ARG A 193 -7.75 14.41 2.58
C ARG A 193 -7.62 15.92 2.80
N ASP A 194 -8.58 16.53 3.47
CA ASP A 194 -8.58 17.98 3.74
C ASP A 194 -8.03 18.33 5.13
N GLY A 195 -7.78 17.34 5.98
CA GLY A 195 -7.04 17.45 7.23
C GLY A 195 -7.87 17.97 8.39
N ASP A 196 -9.20 17.86 8.33
CA ASP A 196 -10.11 18.40 9.33
C ASP A 196 -10.36 17.43 10.52
N LYS A 197 -9.75 16.24 10.46
CA LYS A 197 -9.82 15.10 11.41
C LYS A 197 -11.07 14.23 11.29
N TYR A 198 -11.95 14.50 10.33
CA TYR A 198 -13.05 13.64 9.97
C TYR A 198 -12.61 12.83 8.74
N PRO A 199 -12.48 11.51 8.86
CA PRO A 199 -12.10 10.72 7.69
C PRO A 199 -13.12 10.88 6.57
N ASP A 200 -12.66 10.89 5.32
CA ASP A 200 -13.45 11.09 4.10
C ASP A 200 -14.69 10.17 4.04
N PHE A 201 -14.62 8.98 4.65
CA PHE A 201 -15.73 8.03 4.71
C PHE A 201 -16.90 8.51 5.60
N PHE A 202 -16.59 9.27 6.65
CA PHE A 202 -17.55 9.81 7.61
C PHE A 202 -17.83 11.29 7.39
N ASP A 203 -17.00 11.98 6.63
CA ASP A 203 -17.14 13.39 6.36
C ASP A 203 -18.21 13.66 5.27
N HIS A 204 -19.10 14.61 5.55
CA HIS A 204 -20.09 15.09 4.59
C HIS A 204 -19.45 15.99 3.52
N PHE A 205 -18.27 16.56 3.78
CA PHE A 205 -17.55 17.49 2.90
C PHE A 205 -16.05 17.14 2.76
N PRO A 206 -15.70 15.94 2.24
CA PRO A 206 -14.31 15.39 2.22
C PRO A 206 -13.29 16.14 1.34
N ASP A 207 -13.63 17.34 0.88
CA ASP A 207 -12.85 18.24 0.04
C ASP A 207 -12.75 19.66 0.65
N ASP A 208 -13.39 19.96 1.79
CA ASP A 208 -13.44 21.29 2.41
C ASP A 208 -13.21 21.20 3.92
N GLY A 209 -11.94 21.33 4.34
CA GLY A 209 -11.56 21.14 5.75
C GLY A 209 -12.07 22.19 6.75
N ASN A 210 -13.00 23.06 6.35
CA ASN A 210 -13.75 23.92 7.26
C ASN A 210 -15.14 23.36 7.59
N LYS A 211 -15.59 22.30 6.90
CA LYS A 211 -16.93 21.77 6.96
C LYS A 211 -16.86 20.28 7.15
N TYR A 212 -17.68 19.76 8.06
CA TYR A 212 -17.73 18.32 8.32
C TYR A 212 -19.15 17.75 8.45
N SER A 213 -20.18 18.62 8.47
CA SER A 213 -21.54 18.22 8.83
C SER A 213 -22.58 19.15 8.23
N ASN A 214 -23.49 18.60 7.42
CA ASN A 214 -24.56 19.36 6.75
C ASN A 214 -25.42 20.16 7.75
N ALA A 215 -25.76 19.55 8.89
CA ALA A 215 -26.48 20.26 9.94
C ALA A 215 -25.66 21.44 10.50
N ARG A 216 -24.35 21.25 10.74
CA ARG A 216 -23.49 22.27 11.34
C ARG A 216 -23.37 23.53 10.48
N GLU A 217 -23.42 23.39 9.16
CA GLU A 217 -23.40 24.53 8.23
C GLU A 217 -24.55 25.51 8.47
N ASN A 218 -25.71 25.00 8.89
CA ASN A 218 -26.92 25.80 9.13
C ASN A 218 -27.14 26.07 10.63
N LYS A 219 -26.16 25.78 11.49
CA LYS A 219 -26.31 25.87 12.95
C LYS A 219 -26.75 27.26 13.41
N GLU A 220 -26.20 28.32 12.80
CA GLU A 220 -26.54 29.69 13.20
C GLU A 220 -27.97 30.07 12.78
N GLU A 221 -28.43 29.64 11.61
CA GLU A 221 -29.81 29.87 11.18
C GLU A 221 -30.80 29.19 12.15
N TRP A 222 -30.52 27.93 12.51
CA TRP A 222 -31.29 27.22 13.53
C TRP A 222 -31.23 27.89 14.91
N ARG A 223 -30.11 28.53 15.25
CA ARG A 223 -29.97 29.30 16.49
C ARG A 223 -30.90 30.51 16.51
N GLN A 224 -30.99 31.24 15.40
CA GLN A 224 -31.90 32.38 15.29
C GLN A 224 -33.37 31.91 15.44
N VAL A 225 -33.77 30.85 14.74
CA VAL A 225 -35.12 30.26 14.86
C VAL A 225 -35.41 29.81 16.31
N TYR A 226 -34.45 29.15 16.97
CA TYR A 226 -34.62 28.70 18.34
C TYR A 226 -34.85 29.84 19.34
N LEU A 227 -34.16 30.96 19.17
CA LEU A 227 -34.27 32.13 20.05
C LEU A 227 -35.58 32.90 19.89
N GLU A 228 -36.31 32.71 18.79
CA GLU A 228 -37.64 33.30 18.58
C GLU A 228 -38.74 32.59 19.39
N PHE A 229 -38.51 31.36 19.85
CA PHE A 229 -39.50 30.65 20.67
C PHE A 229 -39.63 31.28 22.07
N GLU A 230 -40.88 31.50 22.48
CA GLU A 230 -41.19 31.99 23.83
C GLU A 230 -40.71 30.97 24.88
N GLY A 231 -39.87 31.44 25.82
CA GLY A 231 -39.26 30.58 26.85
C GLY A 231 -38.00 29.85 26.42
N SER A 232 -37.40 30.18 25.27
CA SER A 232 -36.10 29.63 24.84
C SER A 232 -34.98 29.96 25.84
N ASN A 233 -34.09 28.99 26.08
CA ASN A 233 -32.88 29.17 26.88
C ASN A 233 -31.64 29.05 25.96
N PRO A 234 -30.87 30.14 25.72
CA PRO A 234 -29.69 30.12 24.85
C PRO A 234 -28.66 29.06 25.22
N ASP A 235 -28.50 28.75 26.51
CA ASP A 235 -27.52 27.76 27.00
C ASP A 235 -27.93 26.33 26.67
N SER A 236 -29.22 26.10 26.35
CA SER A 236 -29.75 24.79 25.97
C SER A 236 -29.80 24.57 24.45
N PHE A 237 -29.41 25.57 23.65
CA PHE A 237 -29.48 25.49 22.19
C PHE A 237 -28.72 24.29 21.63
N ASP A 238 -27.47 24.06 22.08
CA ASP A 238 -26.65 22.98 21.55
C ASP A 238 -27.28 21.60 21.78
N VAL A 239 -27.92 21.39 22.93
CA VAL A 239 -28.64 20.14 23.26
C VAL A 239 -29.88 20.01 22.40
N TRP A 240 -30.67 21.08 22.25
CA TRP A 240 -31.84 21.06 21.40
C TRP A 240 -31.46 20.77 19.93
N PHE A 241 -30.44 21.47 19.43
CA PHE A 241 -29.97 21.36 18.06
C PHE A 241 -29.52 19.94 17.70
N THR A 242 -28.79 19.25 18.59
CA THR A 242 -28.35 17.86 18.35
C THR A 242 -29.47 16.82 18.43
N THR A 243 -30.63 17.18 18.98
CA THR A 243 -31.82 16.29 19.01
C THR A 243 -32.70 16.42 17.77
N LEU A 244 -32.48 17.44 16.94
CA LEU A 244 -33.26 17.61 15.72
C LEU A 244 -32.93 16.49 14.72
N PRO A 245 -33.92 16.04 13.92
CA PRO A 245 -33.69 15.04 12.86
C PRO A 245 -33.04 15.70 11.63
N LEU A 246 -31.95 16.44 11.83
CA LEU A 246 -31.13 17.00 10.77
C LEU A 246 -30.03 16.02 10.37
N ASP A 247 -29.42 16.28 9.23
CA ASP A 247 -28.30 15.49 8.72
C ASP A 247 -26.99 15.84 9.46
N HIS A 248 -26.91 15.42 10.71
CA HIS A 248 -25.72 15.57 11.54
C HIS A 248 -24.69 14.50 11.19
N ASN A 249 -23.44 14.90 10.99
CA ASN A 249 -22.33 13.96 11.08
C ASN A 249 -22.29 13.33 12.47
N THR A 250 -22.42 12.00 12.53
CA THR A 250 -22.45 11.21 13.76
C THR A 250 -21.06 10.76 14.22
N PHE A 251 -20.03 10.97 13.39
CA PHE A 251 -18.66 10.62 13.73
C PHE A 251 -18.07 11.64 14.70
N ASN A 252 -17.33 11.13 15.69
CA ASN A 252 -16.65 11.95 16.68
C ASN A 252 -15.13 11.66 16.66
N PRO A 253 -14.30 12.56 16.11
CA PRO A 253 -12.85 12.36 16.06
C PRO A 253 -12.21 12.19 17.44
N ALA A 254 -12.82 12.75 18.50
CA ALA A 254 -12.30 12.65 19.86
C ALA A 254 -12.46 11.24 20.46
N GLU A 255 -13.34 10.41 19.89
CA GLU A 255 -13.52 9.02 20.30
C GLU A 255 -12.53 8.07 19.59
N ILE A 256 -11.93 8.52 18.50
CA ILE A 256 -10.85 7.79 17.86
C ILE A 256 -9.59 7.87 18.72
N LYS A 257 -9.21 6.72 19.25
CA LYS A 257 -7.90 6.50 19.85
C LYS A 257 -7.21 5.38 19.10
N ASP A 258 -5.91 5.53 18.90
CA ASP A 258 -5.08 4.43 18.40
C ASP A 258 -5.18 3.26 19.39
N ASP A 259 -5.55 2.09 18.90
CA ASP A 259 -5.65 0.86 19.70
C ASP A 259 -4.91 -0.26 18.95
N PRO A 260 -3.60 -0.42 19.19
CA PRO A 260 -2.79 -1.39 18.47
C PRO A 260 -3.37 -2.81 18.57
N MET A 261 -3.72 -3.39 17.43
CA MET A 261 -4.23 -4.74 17.33
C MET A 261 -3.07 -5.72 17.14
N SER A 262 -3.11 -6.87 17.79
CA SER A 262 -2.13 -7.93 17.55
C SER A 262 -2.75 -9.31 17.57
N ALA A 263 -2.13 -10.23 16.83
CA ALA A 263 -2.55 -11.62 16.74
C ALA A 263 -1.32 -12.54 16.76
N ILE A 264 -1.48 -13.70 17.39
CA ILE A 264 -0.48 -14.77 17.41
C ILE A 264 -1.14 -16.02 16.84
N ALA A 265 -0.38 -16.79 16.07
CA ALA A 265 -0.81 -18.08 15.56
C ALA A 265 0.28 -19.14 15.71
N ILE A 266 -0.14 -20.38 15.90
CA ILE A 266 0.73 -21.54 15.95
C ILE A 266 0.32 -22.48 14.82
N ASP A 267 1.29 -22.95 14.04
CA ASP A 267 1.06 -23.86 12.92
C ASP A 267 1.98 -25.08 12.99
N ILE A 268 1.47 -26.23 12.56
CA ILE A 268 2.24 -27.48 12.41
C ILE A 268 2.03 -27.98 10.99
N GLY A 269 3.12 -28.34 10.31
CA GLY A 269 3.09 -28.81 8.95
C GLY A 269 3.75 -30.18 8.78
N TYR A 270 3.34 -30.92 7.75
CA TYR A 270 4.02 -32.12 7.29
C TYR A 270 4.13 -32.07 5.75
N PRO A 271 5.35 -31.90 5.20
CA PRO A 271 5.54 -31.95 3.75
C PRO A 271 5.34 -33.39 3.27
N VAL A 272 4.37 -33.60 2.38
CA VAL A 272 4.07 -34.90 1.77
C VAL A 272 4.88 -35.08 0.49
N VAL A 273 4.98 -34.03 -0.33
CA VAL A 273 5.74 -34.02 -1.59
C VAL A 273 6.47 -32.70 -1.71
N THR A 274 7.75 -32.74 -2.08
CA THR A 274 8.55 -31.54 -2.39
C THR A 274 9.40 -31.81 -3.62
N GLU A 275 8.95 -31.31 -4.76
CA GLU A 275 9.59 -31.39 -6.07
C GLU A 275 9.82 -29.97 -6.61
N GLN A 276 10.64 -29.83 -7.66
CA GLN A 276 11.01 -28.52 -8.22
C GLN A 276 9.79 -27.64 -8.58
N ASN A 277 8.74 -28.24 -9.14
CA ASN A 277 7.55 -27.51 -9.60
C ASN A 277 6.28 -27.84 -8.80
N MET A 278 6.40 -28.60 -7.71
CA MET A 278 5.23 -29.06 -6.95
C MET A 278 5.59 -29.26 -5.48
N SER A 279 4.78 -28.70 -4.59
CA SER A 279 4.87 -29.00 -3.17
C SER A 279 3.48 -29.27 -2.61
N ILE A 280 3.36 -30.37 -1.86
CA ILE A 280 2.14 -30.78 -1.17
C ILE A 280 2.49 -30.94 0.30
N ALA A 281 1.70 -30.30 1.17
CA ALA A 281 1.84 -30.42 2.61
C ALA A 281 0.46 -30.51 3.28
N ILE A 282 0.38 -31.27 4.36
CA ILE A 282 -0.75 -31.27 5.29
C ILE A 282 -0.37 -30.37 6.46
N TYR A 283 -1.28 -29.51 6.93
CA TYR A 283 -1.00 -28.61 8.03
C TYR A 283 -2.23 -28.40 8.93
N ALA A 284 -1.97 -27.97 10.16
CA ALA A 284 -2.97 -27.49 11.11
C ALA A 284 -2.49 -26.16 11.69
N GLN A 285 -3.42 -25.27 12.03
CA GLN A 285 -3.12 -23.92 12.50
C GLN A 285 -4.19 -23.44 13.50
N ILE A 286 -3.77 -22.67 14.50
CA ILE A 286 -4.63 -22.03 15.51
C ILE A 286 -4.18 -20.59 15.76
#